data_AF-A0A2V8MA12-F1
#
_entry.id   AF-A0A2V8MA12-F1
#
_cell.length_a   1.000
_cell.length_b   1.000
_cell.length_c   1.000
_cell.angle_alpha   90.00
_cell.angle_beta   90.00
_cell.angle_gamma   90.00
#
_symmetry.space_group_name_H-M   'P 1'
#
loop_
_entity.id
_entity.type
_entity.pdbx_description
1 polymer ?
#
loop_
_entity_poly.entity_id
_entity_poly.type
_entity_poly.pdbx_seq_one_letter_code
_entity_poly.pdbx_strand_id
1 'polypeptide(L)'
;TNFLNAAAFAPPALGTLGNMGPLNVRGVSTWQFDMSLARVFRFKETQQLEFRAEAYNVTNSFRPVDPVTTLNSTLFGQIRDALPPRIMQFALKYAF
;
A
#
# COMPACT_ATOMS: atom_id res chain seq x y z
N THR A 1 11.56 -11.37 12.58
CA THR A 1 12.40 -11.58 11.38
C THR A 1 12.87 -10.23 10.90
N ASN A 2 14.19 -10.01 10.86
CA ASN A 2 14.80 -8.73 10.52
C ASN A 2 15.03 -8.67 9.00
N PHE A 3 14.36 -7.73 8.33
CA PHE A 3 14.52 -7.46 6.90
C PHE A 3 15.84 -6.74 6.60
N LEU A 4 16.31 -5.84 7.49
CA LEU A 4 17.64 -5.23 7.41
C LEU A 4 18.52 -5.71 8.57
N ASN A 5 19.81 -5.91 8.29
CA ASN A 5 20.81 -6.17 9.31
C ASN A 5 21.32 -4.86 9.91
N ALA A 6 21.03 -4.60 11.19
CA ALA A 6 21.51 -3.40 11.89
C ALA A 6 23.04 -3.30 11.92
N ALA A 7 23.76 -4.41 12.00
CA ALA A 7 25.23 -4.42 12.03
C ALA A 7 25.88 -3.97 10.71
N ALA A 8 25.11 -3.86 9.63
CA ALA A 8 25.59 -3.34 8.34
C ALA A 8 25.54 -1.81 8.24
N PHE A 9 25.00 -1.13 9.27
CA PHE A 9 24.85 0.33 9.30
C PHE A 9 25.45 0.91 10.57
N ALA A 10 26.04 2.09 10.45
CA ALA A 10 26.55 2.86 11.57
C ALA A 10 26.39 4.36 11.27
N PRO A 11 26.19 5.22 12.30
CA PRO A 11 26.31 6.65 12.10
C PRO A 11 27.74 7.01 11.70
N PRO A 12 27.94 7.99 10.80
CA PRO A 12 29.28 8.49 10.50
C PRO A 12 29.91 9.13 11.75
N ALA A 13 31.23 9.29 11.75
CA ALA A 13 31.92 10.02 12.81
C ALA A 13 31.42 11.47 12.88
N LEU A 14 31.42 12.06 14.08
CA LEU A 14 30.98 13.44 14.29
C LEU A 14 31.79 14.40 13.41
N GLY A 15 31.09 15.27 12.67
CA GLY A 15 31.71 16.21 11.73
C GLY A 15 32.10 15.60 10.38
N THR A 16 31.77 14.33 10.10
CA THR A 16 32.04 13.68 8.81
C THR A 16 30.75 13.32 8.06
N LEU A 17 30.85 13.22 6.74
CA LEU A 17 29.79 12.67 5.90
C LEU A 17 29.87 11.14 5.87
N GLY A 18 28.71 10.48 5.77
CA GLY A 18 28.62 9.03 5.56
C GLY A 18 29.01 8.60 4.15
N ASN A 19 29.26 7.30 3.98
CA ASN A 19 29.56 6.66 2.69
C ASN A 19 28.31 6.05 2.01
N MET A 20 27.14 6.20 2.62
CA MET A 20 25.89 5.64 2.16
C MET A 20 25.30 6.50 1.03
N GLY A 21 25.18 5.91 -0.17
CA GLY A 21 24.54 6.57 -1.31
C GLY A 21 23.01 6.66 -1.16
N PRO A 22 22.34 7.53 -1.94
CA PRO A 22 20.88 7.58 -1.97
C PRO A 22 20.27 6.26 -2.47
N LEU A 23 19.08 5.91 -1.97
CA LEU A 23 18.32 4.71 -2.37
C LEU A 23 19.08 3.38 -2.19
N ASN A 24 20.02 3.30 -1.25
CA ASN A 24 20.82 2.10 -0.99
C ASN A 24 20.07 1.00 -0.21
N VAL A 25 18.89 1.30 0.34
CA VAL A 25 18.00 0.32 0.96
C VAL A 25 16.89 0.00 -0.02
N ARG A 26 16.79 -1.28 -0.42
CA ARG A 26 15.72 -1.76 -1.30
C ARG A 26 14.45 -2.03 -0.48
N GLY A 27 13.35 -1.42 -0.90
CA GLY A 27 12.03 -1.68 -0.33
C GLY A 27 11.45 -3.05 -0.70
N VAL A 28 10.27 -3.35 -0.16
CA VAL A 28 9.56 -4.59 -0.42
C VAL A 28 8.73 -4.48 -1.69
N SER A 29 8.88 -5.43 -2.61
CA SER A 29 8.03 -5.50 -3.78
C SER A 29 6.65 -6.05 -3.42
N THR A 30 5.60 -5.39 -3.91
CA THR A 30 4.21 -5.82 -3.70
C THR A 30 3.46 -5.76 -5.02
N TRP A 31 2.31 -6.43 -5.08
CA TRP A 31 1.40 -6.39 -6.22
C TRP A 31 -0.03 -6.22 -5.72
N GLN A 32 -0.90 -5.65 -6.55
CA GLN A 32 -2.33 -5.65 -6.30
C GLN A 32 -3.12 -5.82 -7.60
N PHE A 33 -4.33 -6.34 -7.44
CA PHE A 33 -5.34 -6.37 -8.48
C PHE A 33 -6.58 -5.66 -7.98
N ASP A 34 -7.04 -4.66 -8.74
CA ASP A 34 -8.20 -3.85 -8.42
C ASP A 34 -9.25 -4.01 -9.53
N MET A 35 -10.52 -3.92 -9.16
CA MET A 35 -11.63 -4.14 -10.09
C MET A 35 -12.80 -3.21 -9.76
N SER A 36 -13.46 -2.72 -10.82
CA SER A 36 -14.72 -1.98 -10.74
C SER A 36 -15.71 -2.56 -11.73
N LEU A 37 -16.95 -2.78 -11.28
CA LEU A 37 -18.06 -3.23 -12.08
C LEU A 37 -19.22 -2.26 -11.90
N ALA A 38 -19.68 -1.68 -13.01
CA ALA A 38 -20.84 -0.80 -13.03
C ALA A 38 -21.89 -1.32 -14.02
N ARG A 39 -23.16 -1.24 -13.63
CA ARG A 39 -24.28 -1.53 -14.51
C ARG A 39 -25.37 -0.49 -14.36
N VAL A 40 -25.84 -0.02 -15.51
CA VAL A 40 -26.96 0.90 -15.63
C VAL A 40 -28.21 0.11 -16.02
N PHE A 41 -29.25 0.22 -15.21
CA PHE A 41 -30.59 -0.28 -15.45
C PHE A 41 -31.49 0.89 -15.87
N ARG A 42 -32.14 0.76 -17.02
CA ARG A 42 -33.10 1.76 -17.52
C ARG A 42 -34.50 1.16 -17.38
N PHE A 43 -35.37 1.83 -16.62
CA PHE A 43 -36.75 1.37 -16.40
C PHE A 43 -37.74 2.06 -17.34
N LYS A 44 -37.57 3.38 -17.52
CA LYS A 44 -38.37 4.24 -18.40
C LYS A 44 -37.43 5.19 -19.16
N GLU A 45 -37.97 5.98 -20.08
CA GLU A 45 -37.16 6.86 -20.93
C GLU A 45 -36.30 7.86 -20.14
N THR A 46 -36.77 8.37 -19.00
CA THR A 46 -36.02 9.31 -18.15
C THR A 46 -35.43 8.68 -16.87
N GLN A 47 -35.90 7.49 -16.47
CA GLN A 47 -35.53 6.89 -15.19
C GLN A 47 -34.40 5.87 -15.33
N GLN A 48 -33.30 6.12 -14.61
CA GLN A 48 -32.10 5.31 -14.64
C GLN A 48 -31.58 4.99 -13.24
N LEU A 49 -31.13 3.76 -13.04
CA LEU A 49 -30.46 3.30 -11.84
C LEU A 49 -29.09 2.73 -12.19
N GLU A 50 -28.02 3.32 -11.67
CA GLU A 50 -26.66 2.80 -11.78
C GLU A 50 -26.28 2.11 -10.47
N PHE A 51 -25.89 0.84 -10.57
CA PHE A 51 -25.24 0.11 -9.49
C PHE A 51 -23.75 -0.02 -9.80
N ARG A 52 -22.91 0.27 -8.81
CA ARG A 52 -21.46 0.12 -8.91
C ARG A 52 -20.92 -0.67 -7.72
N ALA A 53 -20.06 -1.62 -8.00
CA ALA A 53 -19.26 -2.34 -7.02
C ALA A 53 -17.78 -2.15 -7.36
N GLU A 54 -16.99 -1.74 -6.39
CA GLU A 54 -15.54 -1.55 -6.55
C GLU A 54 -14.81 -2.33 -5.46
N ALA A 55 -13.70 -2.93 -5.82
CA ALA A 55 -12.86 -3.68 -4.91
C ALA A 55 -11.38 -3.36 -5.18
N TYR A 56 -10.68 -2.93 -4.12
CA TYR A 56 -9.23 -2.77 -4.10
C TYR A 56 -8.61 -3.97 -3.41
N ASN A 57 -7.45 -4.44 -3.88
CA ASN A 57 -6.84 -5.68 -3.40
C ASN A 57 -7.81 -6.88 -3.48
N VAL A 58 -8.37 -7.13 -4.66
CA VAL A 58 -9.41 -8.16 -4.90
C VAL A 58 -8.97 -9.54 -4.37
N THR A 59 -7.69 -9.89 -4.57
CA THR A 59 -7.10 -11.16 -4.11
C THR A 59 -6.76 -11.19 -2.63
N ASN A 60 -6.92 -10.06 -1.93
CA ASN A 60 -6.56 -9.88 -0.53
C ASN A 60 -5.09 -10.27 -0.24
N SER A 61 -4.19 -9.95 -1.18
CA SER A 61 -2.76 -10.22 -1.04
C SER A 61 -2.19 -9.41 0.14
N PHE A 62 -1.33 -10.04 0.94
CA PHE A 62 -0.55 -9.33 1.96
C PHE A 62 0.47 -8.43 1.28
N ARG A 63 0.47 -7.15 1.65
CA ARG A 63 1.33 -6.13 1.06
C ARG A 63 2.02 -5.35 2.18
N PRO A 64 3.21 -5.80 2.62
CA PRO A 64 3.95 -5.13 3.67
C PRO A 64 4.40 -3.73 3.23
N VAL A 65 4.52 -2.82 4.19
CA VAL A 65 5.23 -1.56 4.01
C VAL A 65 6.73 -1.80 4.21
N ASP A 66 7.55 -0.87 3.73
CA ASP A 66 9.00 -0.89 3.94
C ASP A 66 9.38 -0.95 5.43
N PRO A 67 10.55 -1.54 5.74
CA PRO A 67 11.02 -1.65 7.11
C PRO A 67 11.38 -0.29 7.71
N VAL A 68 11.40 -0.20 9.04
CA VAL A 68 11.91 0.98 9.74
C VAL A 68 13.40 1.19 9.44
N THR A 69 13.76 2.32 8.83
CA THR A 69 15.15 2.66 8.45
C THR A 69 15.84 3.63 9.43
N THR A 70 15.13 4.05 10.47
CA THR A 70 15.67 4.91 11.53
C THR A 70 16.63 4.11 12.42
N LEU A 71 17.95 4.35 12.26
CA LEU A 71 19.01 3.52 12.86
C LEU A 71 18.97 3.43 14.39
N ASN A 72 18.52 4.49 15.08
CA ASN A 72 18.38 4.52 16.54
C ASN A 72 17.04 3.93 17.05
N SER A 73 16.21 3.36 16.18
CA SER A 73 14.96 2.70 16.57
C SER A 73 15.21 1.24 16.98
N THR A 74 14.55 0.80 18.05
CA THR A 74 14.51 -0.63 18.44
C THR A 74 13.80 -1.51 17.39
N LEU A 75 13.08 -0.89 16.46
CA LEU A 75 12.37 -1.54 15.37
C LEU A 75 13.16 -1.53 14.06
N PHE A 76 14.42 -1.04 14.07
CA PHE A 76 15.23 -0.95 12.86
C PHE A 76 15.26 -2.27 12.08
N GLY A 77 15.07 -2.16 10.77
CA GLY A 77 15.08 -3.30 9.87
C GLY A 77 13.87 -4.21 9.98
N GLN A 78 12.82 -3.83 10.69
CA GLN A 78 11.60 -4.64 10.82
C GLN A 78 10.43 -4.01 10.09
N ILE A 79 9.64 -4.86 9.43
CA ILE A 79 8.35 -4.49 8.82
C ILE A 79 7.30 -4.55 9.92
N ARG A 80 6.58 -3.44 10.12
CA ARG A 80 5.57 -3.31 11.19
C ARG A 80 4.17 -3.04 10.69
N ASP A 81 4.06 -2.54 9.47
CA ASP A 81 2.80 -2.16 8.86
C ASP A 81 2.60 -2.86 7.53
N ALA A 82 1.34 -2.86 7.10
CA ALA A 82 0.93 -3.34 5.80
C ALA A 82 -0.02 -2.33 5.16
N LEU A 83 -0.01 -2.28 3.83
CA LEU A 83 -1.01 -1.57 3.06
C LEU A 83 -2.41 -2.14 3.35
N PRO A 84 -3.48 -1.37 3.10
CA PRO A 84 -4.83 -1.80 3.45
C PRO A 84 -5.17 -3.20 2.91
N PRO A 85 -5.94 -4.00 3.67
CA PRO A 85 -6.46 -5.27 3.18
C PRO A 85 -7.50 -5.02 2.07
N ARG A 86 -8.20 -6.05 1.62
CA ARG A 86 -9.28 -5.88 0.64
C ARG A 86 -10.33 -4.88 1.12
N ILE A 87 -10.56 -3.84 0.32
CA ILE A 87 -11.62 -2.86 0.53
C ILE A 87 -12.66 -3.07 -0.57
N MET A 88 -13.92 -3.23 -0.18
CA MET A 88 -15.04 -3.30 -1.11
C MET A 88 -15.99 -2.15 -0.82
N GLN A 89 -16.43 -1.47 -1.87
CA GLN A 89 -17.36 -0.36 -1.78
C GLN A 89 -18.45 -0.49 -2.83
N PHE A 90 -19.64 -0.05 -2.46
CA PHE A 90 -20.83 -0.15 -3.29
C PHE A 90 -21.47 1.23 -3.38
N ALA A 91 -21.93 1.57 -4.58
CA ALA A 91 -22.64 2.81 -4.83
C ALA A 91 -23.91 2.54 -5.63
N LEU A 92 -24.94 3.32 -5.31
CA LEU A 92 -26.20 3.34 -6.03
C LEU A 92 -26.50 4.78 -6.41
N LYS A 93 -26.78 5.01 -7.70
CA LYS A 93 -27.20 6.31 -8.21
C LYS A 93 -28.52 6.18 -8.94
N TYR A 94 -29.48 7.02 -8.57
CA TYR A 94 -30.75 7.16 -9.25
C TYR A 94 -30.81 8.51 -9.98
N ALA A 95 -31.25 8.50 -11.24
CA ALA A 95 -31.46 9.69 -12.06
C ALA A 95 -32.89 9.68 -12.63
N PHE A 96 -33.53 10.86 -12.66
CA PHE A 96 -34.94 11.05 -13.00
C PHE A 96 -35.14 11.99 -14.19
#